data_AF-Q97ZN8-F1
#
_entry.id   AF-Q97ZN8-F1
#
_cell.length_a   1.000
_cell.length_b   1.000
_cell.length_c   1.000
_cell.angle_alpha   90.00
_cell.angle_beta   90.00
_cell.angle_gamma   90.00
#
_symmetry.space_group_name_H-M   'P 1'
#
loop_
_entity.id
_entity.type
_entity.pdbx_description
1 polymer ?
#
loop_
_entity_poly.entity_id
_entity_poly.type
_entity_poly.pdbx_seq_one_letter_code
_entity_poly.pdbx_strand_id
1 'polypeptide(L)'
;MIDLCVVKCDENEVKKKSKEIVEGLKEIYDNFNDSLIKEIRVEESVFGIRGSYNYNSKILTLYCINCVICVETIVHEIIHSNSYKRARDMYFEGLTEFLTLYYLKKRVRACLDHRFIDEICRINKEYEIYATFWGNLALIIGIKELWKYYSKGYNHNNIDNLVKNDIYKASFELAKRYNTKLMDLIDVIEKLE
;
A
#
# COMPACT_ATOMS: atom_id res chain seq x y z
N MET A 1 12.84 -10.99 -15.91
CA MET A 1 11.63 -10.33 -15.37
C MET A 1 11.73 -9.99 -13.89
N ILE A 2 12.47 -10.78 -13.08
CA ILE A 2 12.73 -10.48 -11.64
C ILE A 2 13.45 -9.13 -11.45
N ASP A 3 14.40 -8.79 -12.34
CA ASP A 3 15.21 -7.56 -12.24
C ASP A 3 14.43 -6.24 -12.26
N LEU A 4 13.15 -6.25 -12.67
CA LEU A 4 12.30 -5.06 -12.65
C LEU A 4 11.64 -4.80 -11.28
N CYS A 5 11.57 -5.84 -10.43
CA CYS A 5 10.78 -5.86 -9.21
C CYS A 5 11.61 -5.86 -7.94
N VAL A 6 12.93 -5.93 -8.09
CA VAL A 6 13.90 -5.78 -7.01
C VAL A 6 14.90 -4.70 -7.40
N VAL A 7 15.41 -3.99 -6.39
CA VAL A 7 16.53 -3.06 -6.49
C VAL A 7 17.65 -3.61 -5.64
N LYS A 8 18.90 -3.46 -6.06
CA LYS A 8 20.03 -3.86 -5.21
C LYS A 8 20.02 -3.02 -3.93
N CYS A 9 20.57 -3.59 -2.86
CA CYS A 9 20.80 -2.88 -1.60
C CYS A 9 21.92 -1.83 -1.75
N ASP A 10 21.67 -0.80 -2.55
CA ASP A 10 22.51 0.36 -2.76
C ASP A 10 21.66 1.61 -2.62
N GLU A 11 22.12 2.54 -1.78
CA GLU A 11 21.36 3.73 -1.43
C GLU A 11 21.09 4.64 -2.64
N ASN A 12 22.01 4.69 -3.61
CA ASN A 12 21.84 5.52 -4.81
C ASN A 12 20.83 4.88 -5.77
N GLU A 13 20.89 3.57 -5.98
CA GLU A 13 19.92 2.83 -6.79
C GLU A 13 18.51 2.94 -6.20
N VAL A 14 18.38 2.74 -4.89
CA VAL A 14 17.09 2.85 -4.19
C VAL A 14 16.54 4.27 -4.26
N LYS A 15 17.36 5.31 -3.98
CA LYS A 15 16.92 6.70 -4.10
C LYS A 15 16.49 7.05 -5.52
N LYS A 16 17.18 6.54 -6.55
CA LYS A 16 16.79 6.72 -7.95
C LYS A 16 15.42 6.08 -8.20
N LYS A 17 15.22 4.82 -7.80
CA LYS A 17 13.95 4.11 -7.95
C LYS A 17 12.80 4.79 -7.20
N SER A 18 13.05 5.25 -5.98
CA SER A 18 12.06 5.97 -5.17
C SER A 18 11.59 7.26 -5.84
N LYS A 19 12.49 8.01 -6.50
CA LYS A 19 12.09 9.20 -7.27
C LYS A 19 11.18 8.85 -8.44
N GLU A 20 11.51 7.81 -9.21
CA GLU A 20 10.65 7.31 -10.29
C GLU A 20 9.27 6.90 -9.77
N ILE A 21 9.22 6.22 -8.61
CA ILE A 21 7.98 5.79 -7.97
C ILE A 21 7.14 7.00 -7.54
N VAL A 22 7.74 8.00 -6.88
CA VAL A 22 7.06 9.22 -6.44
C VAL A 22 6.39 9.96 -7.59
N GLU A 23 7.08 10.11 -8.72
CA GLU A 23 6.48 10.76 -9.90
C GLU A 23 5.27 9.95 -10.42
N GLY A 24 5.39 8.62 -10.50
CA GLY A 24 4.26 7.77 -10.87
C GLY A 24 3.10 7.82 -9.89
N LEU A 25 3.36 8.00 -8.59
CA LEU A 25 2.33 8.12 -7.55
C LEU A 25 1.57 9.43 -7.66
N LYS A 26 2.25 10.54 -7.97
CA LYS A 26 1.61 11.87 -8.19
C LYS A 26 0.60 11.85 -9.33
N GLU A 27 0.83 11.02 -10.35
CA GLU A 27 -0.08 10.87 -11.48
C GLU A 27 -1.33 10.02 -11.14
N ILE A 28 -1.27 9.18 -10.11
CA ILE A 28 -2.36 8.26 -9.72
C ILE A 28 -3.17 8.81 -8.54
N TYR A 29 -2.48 9.45 -7.59
CA TYR A 29 -3.04 9.86 -6.32
C TYR A 29 -3.08 11.39 -6.19
N ASP A 30 -4.28 11.96 -6.35
CA ASP A 30 -4.50 13.41 -6.29
C ASP A 30 -3.96 14.01 -4.99
N ASN A 31 -3.17 15.09 -5.10
CA ASN A 31 -2.52 15.78 -3.96
C ASN A 31 -1.50 14.92 -3.20
N PHE A 32 -0.88 13.92 -3.83
CA PHE A 32 0.25 13.21 -3.24
C PHE A 32 1.34 14.20 -2.80
N ASN A 33 1.73 14.14 -1.52
CA ASN A 33 2.68 15.06 -0.93
C ASN A 33 4.03 14.36 -0.69
N ASP A 34 4.96 14.59 -1.61
CA ASP A 34 6.33 14.07 -1.55
C ASP A 34 7.22 14.81 -0.53
N SER A 35 6.89 16.05 -0.14
CA SER A 35 7.60 16.78 0.92
C SER A 35 7.46 16.17 2.32
N LEU A 36 6.67 15.09 2.44
CA LEU A 36 6.57 14.28 3.64
C LEU A 36 7.79 13.36 3.82
N ILE A 37 8.58 13.09 2.78
CA ILE A 37 9.81 12.32 2.89
C ILE A 37 11.00 13.28 2.75
N LYS A 38 11.77 13.46 3.82
CA LYS A 38 12.98 14.29 3.81
C LYS A 38 14.22 13.52 3.39
N GLU A 39 14.29 12.26 3.80
CA GLU A 39 15.46 11.41 3.62
C GLU A 39 15.00 9.97 3.42
N ILE A 40 15.68 9.26 2.51
CA ILE A 40 15.54 7.82 2.33
C ILE A 40 16.85 7.18 2.76
N ARG A 41 16.77 6.22 3.69
CA ARG A 41 17.88 5.41 4.17
C ARG A 41 17.70 3.97 3.73
N VAL A 42 18.82 3.31 3.52
CA VAL A 42 18.88 1.88 3.20
C VAL A 42 19.69 1.20 4.29
N GLU A 43 19.09 0.22 4.94
CA GLU A 43 19.68 -0.53 6.06
C GLU A 43 19.48 -2.03 5.85
N GLU A 44 20.28 -2.88 6.51
CA GLU A 44 20.03 -4.32 6.49
C GLU A 44 18.86 -4.68 7.41
N SER A 45 17.98 -5.59 6.97
CA SER A 45 16.82 -5.99 7.76
C SER A 45 17.24 -6.76 9.01
N VAL A 46 16.63 -6.40 10.14
CA VAL A 46 16.66 -7.19 11.36
C VAL A 46 15.23 -7.69 11.62
N PHE A 47 15.06 -9.00 11.77
CA PHE A 47 13.77 -9.65 12.03
C PHE A 47 12.70 -9.53 10.92
N GLY A 48 13.10 -9.32 9.66
CA GLY A 48 12.18 -9.36 8.52
C GLY A 48 11.32 -8.10 8.34
N ILE A 49 11.66 -7.01 9.03
CA ILE A 49 11.08 -5.69 8.77
C ILE A 49 11.56 -5.24 7.38
N ARG A 50 10.63 -4.78 6.53
CA ARG A 50 10.92 -4.37 5.15
C ARG A 50 11.04 -2.86 4.97
N GLY A 51 10.36 -2.09 5.82
CA GLY A 51 10.55 -0.64 5.88
C GLY A 51 9.93 -0.01 7.10
N SER A 52 10.29 1.24 7.35
CA SER A 52 9.71 2.06 8.40
C SER A 52 9.75 3.54 8.01
N TYR A 53 8.67 4.25 8.31
CA TYR A 53 8.58 5.69 8.12
C TYR A 53 8.35 6.38 9.46
N ASN A 54 9.23 7.30 9.81
CA ASN A 54 9.15 8.09 11.03
C ASN A 54 8.47 9.43 10.76
N TYR A 55 7.23 9.60 11.24
CA TYR A 55 6.43 10.81 11.04
C TYR A 55 7.03 12.09 11.63
N ASN A 56 7.90 11.99 12.64
CA ASN A 56 8.51 13.16 13.29
C ASN A 56 9.74 13.63 12.51
N SER A 57 10.66 12.71 12.21
CA SER A 57 11.90 13.03 11.49
C SER A 57 11.71 13.07 9.97
N LYS A 58 10.60 12.52 9.45
CA LYS A 58 10.30 12.36 8.02
C LYS A 58 11.33 11.51 7.28
N ILE A 59 11.94 10.57 8.00
CA ILE A 59 12.92 9.62 7.46
C ILE A 59 12.16 8.35 7.08
N LEU A 60 12.34 7.93 5.84
CA LEU A 60 11.94 6.64 5.31
C LEU A 60 13.14 5.70 5.33
N THR A 61 13.13 4.67 6.16
CA THR A 61 14.14 3.61 6.15
C THR A 61 13.57 2.42 5.39
N LEU A 62 14.30 1.95 4.37
CA LEU A 62 13.99 0.74 3.61
C LEU A 62 15.03 -0.31 3.98
N TYR A 63 14.56 -1.50 4.33
CA TYR A 63 15.43 -2.57 4.80
C TYR A 63 15.67 -3.60 3.70
N CYS A 64 16.93 -3.95 3.50
CA CYS A 64 17.36 -4.97 2.57
C CYS A 64 17.11 -6.36 3.15
N ILE A 65 16.61 -7.25 2.29
CA ILE A 65 16.50 -8.69 2.57
C ILE A 65 17.28 -9.40 1.48
N ASN A 66 18.27 -10.21 1.88
CA ASN A 66 19.14 -10.92 0.94
C ASN A 66 19.78 -9.98 -0.11
N CYS A 67 20.30 -8.83 0.34
CA CYS A 67 20.95 -7.80 -0.49
C CYS A 67 20.06 -7.13 -1.55
N VAL A 68 18.73 -7.25 -1.44
CA VAL A 68 17.78 -6.57 -2.34
C VAL A 68 16.65 -5.90 -1.56
N ILE A 69 15.99 -4.94 -2.21
CA ILE A 69 14.73 -4.33 -1.76
C ILE A 69 13.68 -4.53 -2.85
N CYS A 70 12.51 -5.04 -2.48
CA CYS A 70 11.40 -5.19 -3.40
C CYS A 70 10.81 -3.82 -3.77
N VAL A 71 10.52 -3.60 -5.06
CA VAL A 71 9.87 -2.37 -5.54
C VAL A 71 8.54 -2.13 -4.82
N GLU A 72 7.79 -3.18 -4.51
CA GLU A 72 6.55 -3.08 -3.75
C GLU A 72 6.76 -2.47 -2.36
N THR A 73 7.83 -2.85 -1.66
CA THR A 73 8.16 -2.31 -0.33
C THR A 73 8.42 -0.81 -0.42
N ILE A 74 9.15 -0.38 -1.47
CA ILE A 74 9.43 1.03 -1.71
C ILE A 74 8.12 1.80 -1.92
N VAL A 75 7.23 1.28 -2.77
CA VAL A 75 5.92 1.89 -3.03
C VAL A 75 5.09 1.96 -1.73
N HIS A 76 5.01 0.85 -0.99
CA HIS A 76 4.21 0.72 0.23
C HIS A 76 4.60 1.76 1.27
N GLU A 77 5.89 1.87 1.60
CA GLU A 77 6.32 2.81 2.62
C GLU A 77 6.29 4.28 2.14
N ILE A 78 6.46 4.53 0.85
CA ILE A 78 6.24 5.87 0.27
C ILE A 78 4.76 6.26 0.39
N ILE A 79 3.82 5.37 0.08
CA ILE A 79 2.38 5.62 0.27
C ILE A 79 2.08 5.87 1.75
N HIS A 80 2.65 5.09 2.66
CA HIS A 80 2.51 5.28 4.11
C HIS A 80 2.85 6.69 4.59
N SER A 81 3.82 7.36 3.96
CA SER A 81 4.20 8.72 4.34
C SER A 81 3.05 9.73 4.25
N ASN A 82 2.05 9.45 3.41
CA ASN A 82 0.88 10.29 3.16
C ASN A 82 -0.34 9.94 4.02
N SER A 83 -0.27 8.91 4.86
CA SER A 83 -1.36 8.52 5.75
C SER A 83 -1.72 9.64 6.74
N TYR A 84 -3.01 9.96 6.90
CA TYR A 84 -3.47 10.84 7.98
C TYR A 84 -3.31 10.18 9.36
N LYS A 85 -3.37 8.85 9.41
CA LYS A 85 -3.31 8.06 10.64
C LYS A 85 -1.87 7.62 10.89
N ARG A 86 -1.27 8.13 11.97
CA ARG A 86 0.12 7.80 12.35
C ARG A 86 0.26 6.42 12.98
N ALA A 87 -0.79 5.93 13.64
CA ALA A 87 -0.82 4.61 14.25
C ALA A 87 -1.12 3.55 13.18
N ARG A 88 -0.20 2.60 13.00
CA ARG A 88 -0.25 1.48 12.05
C ARG A 88 -1.06 0.32 12.65
N ASP A 89 -2.38 0.34 12.49
CA ASP A 89 -3.20 -0.84 12.77
C ASP A 89 -3.38 -1.69 11.50
N MET A 90 -3.83 -2.94 11.68
CA MET A 90 -3.96 -3.89 10.57
C MET A 90 -4.92 -3.41 9.47
N TYR A 91 -5.94 -2.63 9.82
CA TYR A 91 -6.84 -2.03 8.83
C TYR A 91 -6.09 -1.05 7.95
N PHE A 92 -5.32 -0.13 8.54
CA PHE A 92 -4.60 0.88 7.77
C PHE A 92 -3.41 0.30 7.00
N GLU A 93 -2.72 -0.71 7.54
CA GLU A 93 -1.71 -1.48 6.79
C GLU A 93 -2.34 -2.15 5.57
N GLY A 94 -3.50 -2.81 5.73
CA GLY A 94 -4.24 -3.38 4.61
C GLY A 94 -4.72 -2.35 3.58
N LEU A 95 -5.01 -1.11 4.00
CA LEU A 95 -5.37 -0.03 3.08
C LEU A 95 -4.15 0.41 2.27
N THR A 96 -3.01 0.65 2.92
CA THR A 96 -1.76 0.96 2.21
C THR A 96 -1.38 -0.17 1.26
N GLU A 97 -1.55 -1.41 1.71
CA GLU A 97 -1.28 -2.61 0.94
C GLU A 97 -2.12 -2.63 -0.35
N PHE A 98 -3.43 -2.38 -0.24
CA PHE A 98 -4.31 -2.29 -1.39
C PHE A 98 -3.93 -1.14 -2.34
N LEU A 99 -3.61 0.05 -1.82
CA LEU A 99 -3.13 1.18 -2.63
C LEU A 99 -1.80 0.86 -3.34
N THR A 100 -0.92 0.08 -2.70
CA THR A 100 0.31 -0.41 -3.31
C THR A 100 0.00 -1.34 -4.48
N LEU A 101 -0.90 -2.31 -4.30
CA LEU A 101 -1.33 -3.23 -5.36
C LEU A 101 -1.95 -2.48 -6.54
N TYR A 102 -2.78 -1.48 -6.27
CA TYR A 102 -3.38 -0.65 -7.32
C TYR A 102 -2.32 0.14 -8.11
N TYR A 103 -1.33 0.72 -7.43
CA TYR A 103 -0.20 1.37 -8.11
C TYR A 103 0.58 0.39 -9.01
N LEU A 104 0.92 -0.80 -8.47
CA LEU A 104 1.64 -1.82 -9.21
C LEU A 104 0.84 -2.28 -10.44
N LYS A 105 -0.48 -2.45 -10.33
CA LYS A 105 -1.35 -2.74 -11.48
C LYS A 105 -1.18 -1.68 -12.57
N LYS A 106 -1.18 -0.40 -12.19
CA LYS A 106 -1.17 0.72 -13.13
C LYS A 106 0.19 1.00 -13.78
N ARG A 107 1.29 0.75 -13.07
CA ARG A 107 2.63 1.19 -13.51
C ARG A 107 3.60 0.05 -13.77
N VAL A 108 3.51 -1.03 -13.01
CA VAL A 108 4.52 -2.09 -13.00
C VAL A 108 3.86 -3.45 -12.82
N ARG A 109 2.96 -3.83 -13.75
CA ARG A 109 2.11 -5.04 -13.64
C ARG A 109 2.92 -6.31 -13.36
N ALA A 110 4.12 -6.44 -13.92
CA ALA A 110 5.03 -7.56 -13.64
C ALA A 110 5.37 -7.71 -12.15
N CYS A 111 5.44 -6.61 -11.39
CA CYS A 111 5.71 -6.62 -9.96
C CYS A 111 4.49 -6.90 -9.11
N LEU A 112 3.29 -6.68 -9.65
CA LEU A 112 2.07 -7.17 -9.03
C LEU A 112 2.05 -8.71 -9.05
N ASP A 113 2.37 -9.33 -10.19
CA ASP A 113 2.42 -10.80 -10.29
C ASP A 113 3.53 -11.38 -9.41
N HIS A 114 4.71 -10.75 -9.42
CA HIS A 114 5.83 -11.13 -8.56
C HIS A 114 5.44 -11.15 -7.07
N ARG A 115 4.64 -10.17 -6.62
CA ARG A 115 4.20 -10.05 -5.23
C ARG A 115 3.31 -11.20 -4.75
N PHE A 116 2.68 -11.95 -5.64
CA PHE A 116 1.87 -13.10 -5.26
C PHE A 116 2.66 -14.42 -5.18
N ILE A 117 3.81 -14.49 -5.84
CA ILE A 117 4.56 -15.75 -6.03
C ILE A 117 5.93 -15.78 -5.35
N ASP A 118 6.57 -14.63 -5.15
CA ASP A 118 7.93 -14.55 -4.64
C ASP A 118 7.97 -14.50 -3.10
N GLU A 119 8.78 -15.37 -2.48
CA GLU A 119 8.85 -15.50 -1.02
C GLU A 119 9.40 -14.24 -0.33
N ILE A 120 10.25 -13.47 -1.01
CA ILE A 120 10.88 -12.26 -0.46
C ILE A 120 9.91 -11.08 -0.54
N CYS A 121 9.20 -10.94 -1.65
CA CYS A 121 8.30 -9.80 -1.89
C CYS A 121 6.83 -10.08 -1.57
N ARG A 122 6.49 -11.29 -1.08
CA ARG A 122 5.09 -11.68 -0.87
C ARG A 122 4.36 -10.73 0.07
N ILE A 123 3.10 -10.43 -0.25
CA ILE A 123 2.14 -9.85 0.69
C ILE A 123 1.95 -10.79 1.90
N ASN A 124 1.85 -10.21 3.10
CA ASN A 124 1.45 -10.99 4.28
C ASN A 124 -0.01 -11.43 4.11
N LYS A 125 -0.29 -12.74 4.25
CA LYS A 125 -1.64 -13.30 4.14
C LYS A 125 -2.66 -12.61 5.04
N GLU A 126 -2.26 -12.12 6.21
CA GLU A 126 -3.15 -11.36 7.07
C GLU A 126 -3.59 -10.06 6.38
N TYR A 127 -2.65 -9.33 5.78
CA TYR A 127 -2.93 -8.11 5.03
C TYR A 127 -3.73 -8.36 3.74
N GLU A 128 -3.64 -9.55 3.12
CA GLU A 128 -4.48 -9.92 1.96
C GLU A 128 -5.98 -9.75 2.28
N ILE A 129 -6.42 -10.15 3.47
CA ILE A 129 -7.84 -10.06 3.88
C ILE A 129 -8.26 -8.60 4.04
N TYR A 130 -7.42 -7.77 4.67
CA TYR A 130 -7.70 -6.34 4.85
C TYR A 130 -7.65 -5.59 3.51
N ALA A 131 -6.67 -5.89 2.65
CA ALA A 131 -6.57 -5.33 1.31
C ALA A 131 -7.79 -5.70 0.45
N THR A 132 -8.30 -6.93 0.58
CA THR A 132 -9.53 -7.38 -0.09
C THR A 132 -10.73 -6.54 0.35
N PHE A 133 -10.89 -6.31 1.66
CA PHE A 133 -11.95 -5.45 2.18
C PHE A 133 -11.87 -4.03 1.59
N TRP A 134 -10.70 -3.40 1.64
CA TRP A 134 -10.51 -2.05 1.13
C TRP A 134 -10.74 -1.94 -0.37
N GLY A 135 -10.33 -2.97 -1.11
CA GLY A 135 -10.56 -2.98 -2.55
C GLY A 135 -12.03 -3.22 -2.92
N ASN A 136 -12.77 -4.04 -2.18
CA ASN A 136 -14.23 -4.13 -2.34
C ASN A 136 -14.90 -2.78 -2.03
N LEU A 137 -14.44 -2.06 -1.00
CA LEU A 137 -14.92 -0.71 -0.72
C LEU A 137 -14.54 0.25 -1.86
N ALA A 138 -13.34 0.15 -2.43
CA ALA A 138 -12.89 0.96 -3.56
C ALA A 138 -13.77 0.76 -4.81
N LEU A 139 -14.27 -0.45 -5.08
CA LEU A 139 -15.22 -0.70 -6.16
C LEU A 139 -16.58 0.02 -5.96
N ILE A 140 -16.91 0.36 -4.72
CA ILE A 140 -18.18 1.01 -4.37
C ILE A 140 -18.04 2.53 -4.40
N ILE A 141 -17.01 3.07 -3.73
CA ILE A 141 -16.83 4.52 -3.55
C ILE A 141 -15.83 5.15 -4.52
N GLY A 142 -15.08 4.33 -5.26
CA GLY A 142 -14.01 4.75 -6.15
C GLY A 142 -12.67 4.95 -5.46
N ILE A 143 -11.58 4.68 -6.19
CA ILE A 143 -10.20 4.78 -5.67
C ILE A 143 -9.84 6.21 -5.22
N LYS A 144 -10.39 7.23 -5.88
CA LYS A 144 -10.15 8.64 -5.54
C LYS A 144 -10.72 9.01 -4.18
N GLU A 145 -11.94 8.55 -3.87
CA GLU A 145 -12.56 8.79 -2.56
C GLU A 145 -11.83 8.00 -1.46
N LEU A 146 -11.41 6.77 -1.76
CA LEU A 146 -10.61 5.98 -0.83
C LEU A 146 -9.25 6.64 -0.53
N TRP A 147 -8.58 7.19 -1.54
CA TRP A 147 -7.33 7.95 -1.36
C TRP A 147 -7.54 9.23 -0.52
N LYS A 148 -8.64 9.95 -0.73
CA LYS A 148 -8.99 11.12 0.10
C LYS A 148 -9.16 10.73 1.57
N TYR A 149 -9.85 9.62 1.83
CA TYR A 149 -9.97 9.06 3.17
C TYR A 149 -8.59 8.74 3.76
N TYR A 150 -7.74 8.04 3.00
CA TYR A 150 -6.39 7.64 3.43
C TYR A 150 -5.46 8.81 3.75
N SER A 151 -5.50 9.88 2.94
CA SER A 151 -4.50 10.95 3.00
C SER A 151 -4.88 12.11 3.93
N LYS A 152 -6.17 12.40 4.08
CA LYS A 152 -6.66 13.56 4.85
C LYS A 152 -7.48 13.17 6.07
N GLY A 153 -7.98 11.94 6.11
CA GLY A 153 -9.09 11.58 6.97
C GLY A 153 -10.35 12.36 6.59
N TYR A 154 -11.52 11.86 6.94
CA TYR A 154 -12.77 12.62 6.74
C TYR A 154 -13.81 12.23 7.79
N ASN A 155 -14.70 13.17 8.11
CA ASN A 155 -15.93 12.99 8.92
C ASN A 155 -16.99 12.12 8.22
N HIS A 156 -16.59 11.11 7.45
CA HIS A 156 -17.52 10.08 6.99
C HIS A 156 -17.69 9.06 8.11
N ASN A 157 -18.66 9.34 8.99
CA ASN A 157 -19.15 8.40 10.02
C ASN A 157 -19.42 6.98 9.46
N ASN A 158 -19.54 6.83 8.14
CA ASN A 158 -19.87 5.58 7.48
C ASN A 158 -18.70 4.60 7.32
N ILE A 159 -17.48 5.05 6.99
CA ILE A 159 -16.32 4.14 6.85
C ILE A 159 -15.80 3.76 8.24
N ASP A 160 -15.67 4.75 9.12
CA ASP A 160 -15.22 4.53 10.49
C ASP A 160 -16.14 3.59 11.28
N ASN A 161 -17.44 3.55 10.96
CA ASN A 161 -18.34 2.58 11.56
C ASN A 161 -18.13 1.15 11.06
N LEU A 162 -17.73 0.96 9.79
CA LEU A 162 -17.43 -0.37 9.24
C LEU A 162 -16.18 -0.97 9.88
N VAL A 163 -15.13 -0.16 10.09
CA VAL A 163 -13.84 -0.62 10.63
C VAL A 163 -13.80 -0.77 12.16
N LYS A 164 -14.91 -0.51 12.86
CA LYS A 164 -15.04 -0.78 14.32
C LYS A 164 -15.22 -2.26 14.64
N ASN A 165 -15.65 -3.04 13.66
CA ASN A 165 -15.89 -4.48 13.81
C ASN A 165 -14.62 -5.28 13.47
N ASP A 166 -14.63 -6.60 13.73
CA ASP A 166 -13.63 -7.48 13.10
C ASP A 166 -13.81 -7.50 11.56
N ILE A 167 -12.75 -7.82 10.83
CA ILE A 167 -12.69 -7.67 9.37
C ILE A 167 -13.77 -8.46 8.64
N TYR A 168 -14.17 -9.62 9.17
CA TYR A 168 -15.21 -10.45 8.59
C TYR A 168 -16.58 -9.81 8.76
N LYS A 169 -16.92 -9.35 9.97
CA LYS A 169 -18.16 -8.59 10.20
C LYS A 169 -18.21 -7.31 9.37
N ALA A 170 -17.10 -6.56 9.31
CA ALA A 170 -16.99 -5.36 8.49
C ALA A 170 -17.26 -5.68 7.01
N SER A 171 -16.73 -6.79 6.50
CA SER A 171 -16.97 -7.25 5.13
C SER A 171 -18.43 -7.64 4.88
N PHE A 172 -19.08 -8.34 5.82
CA PHE A 172 -20.51 -8.66 5.72
C PHE A 172 -21.39 -7.41 5.76
N GLU A 173 -21.08 -6.45 6.64
CA GLU A 173 -21.79 -5.18 6.71
C GLU A 173 -21.62 -4.37 5.43
N LEU A 174 -20.42 -4.34 4.85
CA LEU A 174 -20.16 -3.73 3.55
C LEU A 174 -21.07 -4.32 2.46
N ALA A 175 -21.06 -5.65 2.31
CA ALA A 175 -21.87 -6.36 1.33
C ALA A 175 -23.37 -6.08 1.50
N LYS A 176 -23.86 -6.14 2.75
CA LYS A 176 -25.27 -5.87 3.08
C LYS A 176 -25.65 -4.42 2.80
N ARG A 177 -24.81 -3.47 3.22
CA ARG A 177 -25.10 -2.03 3.14
C ARG A 177 -25.18 -1.54 1.70
N TYR A 178 -24.31 -2.04 0.84
CA TYR A 178 -24.22 -1.62 -0.56
C TYR A 178 -24.88 -2.61 -1.53
N ASN A 179 -25.51 -3.67 -1.01
CA ASN A 179 -26.14 -4.74 -1.79
C ASN A 179 -25.19 -5.30 -2.87
N THR A 180 -23.96 -5.61 -2.48
CA THR A 180 -22.90 -6.11 -3.37
C THR A 180 -22.46 -7.50 -2.98
N LYS A 181 -21.87 -8.23 -3.94
CA LYS A 181 -21.14 -9.46 -3.66
C LYS A 181 -19.68 -9.11 -3.38
N LEU A 182 -19.12 -9.66 -2.30
CA LEU A 182 -17.69 -9.56 -2.04
C LEU A 182 -16.90 -10.38 -3.06
N MET A 183 -15.83 -9.79 -3.55
CA MET A 183 -14.90 -10.38 -4.50
C MET A 183 -13.55 -10.66 -3.82
N ASP A 184 -12.80 -11.63 -4.32
CA ASP A 184 -11.42 -11.83 -3.87
C ASP A 184 -10.49 -10.72 -4.36
N LEU A 185 -9.29 -10.66 -3.79
CA LEU A 185 -8.34 -9.58 -4.07
C LEU A 185 -7.97 -9.45 -5.54
N ILE A 186 -7.76 -10.57 -6.24
CA ILE A 186 -7.33 -10.57 -7.64
C ILE A 186 -8.45 -10.02 -8.51
N ASP A 187 -9.67 -10.54 -8.31
CA ASP A 187 -10.88 -10.09 -8.99
C ASP A 187 -11.15 -8.60 -8.78
N VAL A 188 -10.97 -8.12 -7.54
CA VAL A 188 -11.08 -6.70 -7.19
C VAL A 188 -10.07 -5.87 -7.96
N ILE A 189 -8.79 -6.27 -7.92
CA ILE A 189 -7.71 -5.56 -8.59
C ILE A 189 -8.00 -5.49 -10.09
N GLU A 190 -8.42 -6.58 -10.73
CA GLU A 190 -8.72 -6.61 -12.17
C GLU A 190 -9.88 -5.68 -12.55
N LYS A 191 -10.92 -5.55 -11.72
CA LYS A 191 -12.05 -4.65 -11.98
C LYS A 191 -11.79 -3.16 -11.74
N LEU A 192 -10.71 -2.79 -11.06
CA LEU A 192 -10.36 -1.39 -10.85
C LEU A 192 -9.70 -0.79 -12.09
N GLU A 193 -10.44 0.05 -12.82
CA GLU A 193 -9.98 0.86 -13.94
C GLU A 193 -9.37 2.20 -13.53
#